data_AF-A0A2D7A0T3-F1
#
_entry.id   AF-A0A2D7A0T3-F1
#
_cell.length_a   1.000
_cell.length_b   1.000
_cell.length_c   1.000
_cell.angle_alpha   90.00
_cell.angle_beta   90.00
_cell.angle_gamma   90.00
#
_symmetry.space_group_name_H-M   'P 1'
#
loop_
_entity.id
_entity.type
_entity.pdbx_description
1 polymer ?
#
loop_
_entity_poly.entity_id
_entity_poly.type
_entity_poly.pdbx_seq_one_letter_code
_entity_poly.pdbx_strand_id
1 'polypeptide(L)'
;MNKITLLLFLFLFSSTSYSQSVYFQSIPDDGTREVAYAADTFREHLLKSMDYKINFLTPGFIRKSVTNVRLYNTKEGKHIVVPYISYKWIEGSPVETGRSMDFCINGNNKSFFTIQLPNNVVGYTRDGRFRRDFEGRLVTISGNFPVLGVNGIIELENDLDISVSRLGGIYDGSEYADQLKITVFKHFEDMNKHLHSLSGAIFLLTKEIEVDNAPNLYSIMQGFITQSNSYESHDSKYYQAYHSISQQTLYSMIDNQKKLFNMVGN
;
A
#
# COMPACT_ATOMS: atom_id res chain seq x y z
N MET A 1 30.80 -40.87 -10.49
CA MET A 1 30.63 -40.15 -9.20
C MET A 1 31.10 -38.72 -9.38
N ASN A 2 30.23 -37.84 -9.90
CA ASN A 2 30.56 -36.42 -10.10
C ASN A 2 29.83 -35.61 -9.03
N LYS A 3 30.59 -35.06 -8.08
CA LYS A 3 30.08 -34.12 -7.09
C LYS A 3 29.90 -32.76 -7.76
N ILE A 4 28.65 -32.39 -8.03
CA ILE A 4 28.28 -31.03 -8.40
C ILE A 4 28.13 -30.25 -7.09
N THR A 5 29.06 -29.33 -6.86
CA THR A 5 29.06 -28.41 -5.72
C THR A 5 27.97 -27.37 -5.94
N LEU A 6 26.85 -27.50 -5.22
CA LEU A 6 25.76 -26.52 -5.24
C LEU A 6 26.19 -25.30 -4.41
N LEU A 7 26.49 -24.19 -5.09
CA LEU A 7 26.80 -22.91 -4.45
C LEU A 7 25.48 -22.31 -3.92
N LEU A 8 25.21 -22.51 -2.63
CA LEU A 8 24.05 -21.93 -1.95
C LEU A 8 24.31 -20.43 -1.74
N PHE A 9 23.72 -19.57 -2.59
CA PHE A 9 23.71 -18.13 -2.36
C PHE A 9 22.80 -17.82 -1.17
N LEU A 10 23.39 -17.69 0.02
CA LEU A 10 22.72 -17.14 1.20
C LEU A 10 22.53 -15.63 0.96
N PHE A 11 21.35 -15.23 0.50
CA PHE A 11 20.92 -13.84 0.59
C PHE A 11 20.69 -13.50 2.07
N LEU A 12 21.68 -12.84 2.67
CA LEU A 12 21.53 -12.16 3.96
C LEU A 12 20.62 -10.94 3.74
N PHE A 13 19.32 -11.13 3.80
CA PHE A 13 18.39 -10.03 4.00
C PHE A 13 18.44 -9.63 5.48
N SER A 14 19.07 -8.49 5.75
CA SER A 14 18.96 -7.83 7.04
C SER A 14 17.48 -7.55 7.29
N SER A 15 16.92 -8.21 8.31
CA SER A 15 15.59 -7.92 8.82
C SER A 15 15.63 -6.53 9.46
N THR A 16 15.41 -5.48 8.68
CA THR A 16 14.89 -4.24 9.24
C THR A 16 13.44 -4.53 9.60
N SER A 17 13.23 -5.04 10.81
CA SER A 17 11.98 -4.75 11.52
C SER A 17 11.79 -3.24 11.34
N TYR A 18 10.67 -2.82 10.76
CA TYR A 18 10.29 -1.42 10.68
C TYR A 18 9.96 -0.95 12.10
N SER A 19 10.99 -0.88 12.94
CA SER A 19 11.00 -0.08 14.14
C SER A 19 10.88 1.33 13.61
N GLN A 20 9.69 1.88 13.77
CA GLN A 20 9.36 3.25 13.45
C GLN A 20 10.52 4.12 13.93
N SER A 21 11.34 4.60 13.00
CA SER A 21 12.63 5.17 13.37
C SER A 21 12.38 6.41 14.21
N VAL A 22 12.89 6.39 15.43
CA VAL A 22 12.84 7.50 16.39
C VAL A 22 13.66 8.65 15.78
N TYR A 23 13.03 9.48 14.93
CA TYR A 23 13.64 10.68 14.36
C TYR A 23 13.72 11.79 15.42
N PHE A 24 14.58 12.79 15.24
CA PHE A 24 14.79 13.89 16.21
C PHE A 24 15.57 13.54 17.50
N GLN A 25 16.19 12.36 17.61
CA GLN A 25 17.09 12.06 18.74
C GLN A 25 18.28 13.03 18.84
N SER A 26 18.69 13.63 17.72
CA SER A 26 19.72 14.65 17.67
C SER A 26 19.30 15.97 18.33
N ILE A 27 18.01 16.18 18.58
CA ILE A 27 17.52 17.36 19.32
C ILE A 27 17.81 17.14 20.80
N PRO A 28 18.71 17.93 21.41
CA PRO A 28 19.24 17.64 22.73
C PRO A 28 18.20 17.80 23.85
N ASP A 29 17.25 18.72 23.70
CA ASP A 29 16.22 18.99 24.70
C ASP A 29 14.90 18.27 24.42
N ASP A 30 14.25 17.81 25.48
CA ASP A 30 13.03 17.00 25.39
C ASP A 30 11.82 17.82 24.88
N GLY A 31 11.72 19.09 25.27
CA GLY A 31 10.60 19.95 24.86
C GLY A 31 10.55 20.18 23.35
N THR A 32 11.66 20.58 22.75
CA THR A 32 11.75 20.78 21.29
C THR A 32 11.53 19.46 20.55
N ARG A 33 12.03 18.35 21.11
CA ARG A 33 11.85 17.01 20.55
C ARG A 33 10.38 16.58 20.54
N GLU A 34 9.65 16.79 21.63
CA GLU A 34 8.21 16.50 21.71
C GLU A 34 7.40 17.33 20.70
N VAL A 35 7.71 18.61 20.54
CA VAL A 35 7.08 19.47 19.52
C VAL A 35 7.37 18.95 18.11
N ALA A 36 8.59 18.47 17.84
CA ALA A 36 8.94 17.87 16.56
C ALA A 36 8.12 16.60 16.26
N TYR A 37 7.96 15.70 17.24
CA TYR A 37 7.10 14.53 17.09
C TYR A 37 5.62 14.88 16.91
N ALA A 38 5.14 15.91 17.62
CA ALA A 38 3.78 16.40 17.44
C ALA A 38 3.57 16.95 16.02
N ALA A 39 4.52 17.75 15.52
CA ALA A 39 4.47 18.29 14.16
C ALA A 39 4.43 17.18 13.11
N ASP A 40 5.25 16.15 13.25
CA ASP A 40 5.26 14.99 12.36
C ASP A 40 3.96 14.17 12.45
N THR A 41 3.46 13.94 13.67
CA THR A 41 2.20 13.22 13.89
C THR A 41 1.03 13.96 13.24
N PHE A 42 0.93 15.28 13.43
CA PHE A 42 -0.11 16.09 12.79
C PHE A 42 0.02 16.12 11.27
N ARG A 43 1.25 16.11 10.74
CA ARG A 43 1.52 15.97 9.30
C ARG A 43 0.95 14.65 8.77
N GLU A 44 1.22 13.53 9.43
CA GLU A 44 0.73 12.22 8.99
C GLU A 44 -0.80 12.12 9.03
N HIS A 45 -1.44 12.68 10.05
CA HIS A 45 -2.91 12.78 10.09
C HIS A 45 -3.46 13.67 8.98
N LEU A 46 -2.85 14.82 8.72
CA LEU A 46 -3.23 15.70 7.62
C LEU A 46 -3.14 14.96 6.27
N LEU A 47 -2.01 14.30 6.00
CA LEU A 47 -1.80 13.55 4.76
C LEU A 47 -2.80 12.39 4.63
N LYS A 48 -3.10 11.67 5.71
CA LYS A 48 -4.18 10.66 5.74
C LYS A 48 -5.51 11.27 5.29
N SER A 49 -5.89 12.42 5.84
CA SER A 49 -7.17 13.07 5.51
C SER A 49 -7.20 13.59 4.07
N MET A 50 -6.07 14.07 3.55
CA MET A 50 -5.92 14.47 2.15
C MET A 50 -6.03 13.26 1.22
N ASP A 51 -5.36 12.16 1.53
CA ASP A 51 -5.41 10.92 0.75
C ASP A 51 -6.84 10.41 0.59
N TYR A 52 -7.63 10.47 1.66
CA TYR A 52 -9.03 10.05 1.64
C TYR A 52 -9.86 10.91 0.68
N LYS A 53 -9.61 12.21 0.66
CA LYS A 53 -10.34 13.15 -0.19
C LYS A 53 -9.96 13.01 -1.67
N ILE A 54 -8.67 12.89 -1.95
CA ILE A 54 -8.15 12.83 -3.32
C ILE A 54 -8.50 11.47 -3.97
N ASN A 55 -8.50 10.39 -3.20
CA ASN A 55 -8.70 9.04 -3.73
C ASN A 55 -10.10 8.48 -3.50
N PHE A 56 -11.07 9.32 -3.17
CA PHE A 56 -12.47 8.90 -2.98
C PHE A 56 -13.08 8.22 -4.20
N LEU A 57 -12.65 8.60 -5.41
CA LEU A 57 -13.10 8.01 -6.67
C LEU A 57 -12.08 7.07 -7.32
N THR A 58 -10.97 6.76 -6.64
CA THR A 58 -9.93 5.86 -7.16
C THR A 58 -10.37 4.41 -6.97
N PRO A 59 -10.66 3.65 -8.04
CA PRO A 59 -11.06 2.25 -7.92
C PRO A 59 -9.96 1.41 -7.26
N GLY A 60 -10.37 0.45 -6.44
CA GLY A 60 -9.45 -0.42 -5.70
C GLY A 60 -8.62 0.27 -4.62
N PHE A 61 -8.85 1.56 -4.33
CA PHE A 61 -8.11 2.26 -3.28
C PHE A 61 -8.48 1.75 -1.89
N ILE A 62 -7.46 1.36 -1.13
CA ILE A 62 -7.56 0.95 0.27
C ILE A 62 -6.91 2.02 1.14
N ARG A 63 -7.72 2.64 1.99
CA ARG A 63 -7.32 3.74 2.85
C ARG A 63 -6.36 3.30 3.95
N LYS A 64 -5.33 4.11 4.17
CA LYS A 64 -4.46 4.01 5.35
C LYS A 64 -5.17 4.54 6.60
N SER A 65 -4.79 4.06 7.77
CA SER A 65 -5.25 4.51 9.08
C SER A 65 -4.04 4.98 9.85
N VAL A 66 -4.11 6.20 10.37
CA VAL A 66 -3.07 6.75 11.25
C VAL A 66 -3.65 6.81 12.66
N THR A 67 -3.00 6.13 13.59
CA THR A 67 -3.34 6.19 15.02
C THR A 67 -2.14 6.68 15.81
N ASN A 68 -2.36 7.22 17.01
CA ASN A 68 -1.27 7.69 17.84
C ASN A 68 -0.91 6.59 18.84
N VAL A 69 0.35 6.16 18.86
CA VAL A 69 0.86 5.24 19.86
C VAL A 69 1.81 5.98 20.79
N ARG A 70 1.71 5.67 22.08
CA ARG A 70 2.64 6.17 23.10
C ARG A 70 3.73 5.13 23.29
N LEU A 71 4.96 5.51 23.02
CA LEU A 71 6.11 4.69 23.34
C LEU A 71 6.39 4.89 24.84
N TYR A 72 6.19 3.83 25.63
CA TYR A 72 6.55 3.76 27.04
C TYR A 72 7.89 3.03 27.17
N ASN A 73 8.71 3.40 28.15
CA ASN A 73 9.93 2.67 28.51
C ASN A 73 10.92 2.47 27.35
N THR A 74 11.06 3.45 26.45
CA THR A 74 12.34 3.59 25.72
C THR A 74 13.46 3.72 26.77
N LYS A 75 14.72 3.42 26.44
CA LYS A 75 15.86 3.47 27.40
C LYS A 75 15.95 4.78 28.23
N GLU A 76 15.22 5.81 27.84
CA GLU A 76 15.16 7.15 28.44
C GLU A 76 13.92 7.41 29.31
N GLY A 77 12.93 6.50 29.39
CA GLY A 77 11.74 6.65 30.26
C GLY A 77 10.73 7.73 29.82
N LYS A 78 10.79 8.19 28.57
CA LYS A 78 10.02 9.35 28.08
C LYS A 78 8.75 8.94 27.33
N HIS A 79 7.71 9.77 27.43
CA HIS A 79 6.44 9.58 26.75
C HIS A 79 6.42 10.27 25.39
N ILE A 80 6.75 9.55 24.32
CA ILE A 80 6.69 10.10 22.96
C ILE A 80 5.45 9.57 22.25
N VAL A 81 4.70 10.48 21.62
CA VAL A 81 3.59 10.13 20.72
C VAL A 81 4.12 10.02 19.30
N VAL A 82 3.94 8.86 18.68
CA VAL A 82 4.32 8.63 17.28
C VAL A 82 3.12 8.12 16.45
N PRO A 83 3.06 8.44 15.15
CA PRO A 83 1.96 8.02 14.29
C PRO A 83 2.13 6.57 13.82
N TYR A 84 1.29 5.64 14.28
CA TYR A 84 1.25 4.28 13.75
C TYR A 84 0.37 4.20 12.50
N ILE A 85 0.96 3.75 11.39
CA ILE A 85 0.28 3.60 10.10
C ILE A 85 -0.12 2.14 9.90
N SER A 86 -1.38 1.92 9.54
CA SER A 86 -1.95 0.62 9.14
C SER A 86 -2.88 0.82 7.95
N TYR A 87 -3.44 -0.26 7.38
CA TYR A 87 -4.46 -0.17 6.33
C TYR A 87 -5.78 -0.76 6.83
N LYS A 88 -6.89 -0.18 6.36
CA LYS A 88 -8.22 -0.76 6.57
C LYS A 88 -8.51 -1.72 5.42
N TRP A 89 -8.13 -2.98 5.60
CA TRP A 89 -8.36 -4.08 4.65
C TRP A 89 -9.84 -4.46 4.58
N ILE A 90 -10.64 -3.56 4.02
CA ILE A 90 -12.07 -3.73 3.76
C ILE A 90 -12.26 -3.28 2.32
N GLU A 91 -12.87 -4.12 1.49
CA GLU A 91 -13.15 -3.75 0.10
C GLU A 91 -14.25 -2.69 0.01
N GLY A 92 -14.14 -1.82 -1.00
CA GLY A 92 -15.24 -0.93 -1.35
C GLY A 92 -16.35 -1.71 -2.04
N SER A 93 -17.52 -1.08 -2.17
CA SER A 93 -18.65 -1.71 -2.85
C SER A 93 -18.34 -1.97 -4.34
N PRO A 94 -18.76 -3.11 -4.89
CA PRO A 94 -18.67 -3.37 -6.33
C PRO A 94 -19.63 -2.43 -7.07
N VAL A 95 -19.18 -1.87 -8.19
CA VAL A 95 -19.99 -1.04 -9.08
C VAL A 95 -19.88 -1.52 -10.51
N GLU A 96 -21.04 -1.67 -11.14
CA GLU A 96 -21.16 -2.08 -12.53
C GLU A 96 -20.67 -0.97 -13.46
N THR A 97 -19.81 -1.33 -14.40
CA THR A 97 -19.29 -0.42 -15.45
C THR A 97 -19.75 -0.83 -16.85
N GLY A 98 -20.18 -2.09 -17.02
CA GLY A 98 -20.56 -2.66 -18.31
C GLY A 98 -19.39 -2.93 -19.26
N ARG A 99 -18.14 -2.68 -18.85
CA ARG A 99 -16.95 -2.93 -19.68
C ARG A 99 -16.47 -4.37 -19.49
N SER A 100 -16.27 -5.08 -20.60
CA SER A 100 -15.85 -6.49 -20.58
C SER A 100 -14.52 -6.74 -19.86
N MET A 101 -13.59 -5.78 -19.88
CA MET A 101 -12.27 -5.88 -19.24
C MET A 101 -12.18 -5.19 -17.86
N ASP A 102 -13.32 -4.88 -17.25
CA ASP A 102 -13.37 -4.44 -15.86
C ASP A 102 -13.73 -5.64 -14.97
N PHE A 103 -12.92 -5.87 -13.94
CA PHE A 103 -13.10 -7.00 -13.03
C PHE A 103 -13.13 -6.55 -11.57
N CYS A 104 -14.02 -7.15 -10.79
CA CYS A 104 -14.07 -6.98 -9.35
C CYS A 104 -13.83 -8.34 -8.69
N ILE A 105 -12.92 -8.38 -7.72
CA ILE A 105 -12.82 -9.53 -6.81
C ILE A 105 -13.92 -9.34 -5.77
N ASN A 106 -14.85 -10.27 -5.72
CA ASN A 106 -15.89 -10.31 -4.70
C ASN A 106 -15.54 -11.39 -3.67
N GLY A 107 -15.57 -11.00 -2.40
CA GLY A 107 -15.25 -11.88 -1.29
C GLY A 107 -13.77 -11.86 -0.91
N ASN A 108 -13.56 -12.04 0.39
CA ASN A 108 -12.25 -12.07 1.04
C ASN A 108 -11.42 -10.80 0.82
N ASN A 109 -11.43 -9.91 1.83
CA ASN A 109 -10.67 -8.65 1.87
C ASN A 109 -9.14 -8.81 1.77
N LYS A 110 -8.62 -10.04 1.69
CA LYS A 110 -7.19 -10.36 1.58
C LYS A 110 -6.76 -10.80 0.19
N SER A 111 -7.70 -10.93 -0.75
CA SER A 111 -7.46 -11.28 -2.17
C SER A 111 -6.93 -10.08 -2.96
N PHE A 112 -6.09 -10.25 -3.97
CA PHE A 112 -5.61 -9.15 -4.83
C PHE A 112 -5.32 -9.69 -6.24
N PHE A 113 -5.53 -8.87 -7.26
CA PHE A 113 -4.96 -9.13 -8.57
C PHE A 113 -3.44 -9.00 -8.48
N THR A 114 -2.73 -9.90 -9.14
CA THR A 114 -1.27 -9.89 -9.18
C THR A 114 -0.82 -9.24 -10.50
N ILE A 115 0.09 -8.28 -10.42
CA ILE A 115 0.61 -7.54 -11.58
C ILE A 115 2.14 -7.55 -11.57
N GLN A 116 2.73 -7.27 -12.73
CA GLN A 116 4.17 -7.10 -12.89
C GLN A 116 4.52 -5.61 -13.03
N LEU A 117 5.19 -5.08 -12.02
CA LEU A 117 5.79 -3.75 -12.06
C LEU A 117 7.14 -3.78 -12.81
N PRO A 118 7.74 -2.62 -13.11
CA PRO A 118 9.07 -2.55 -13.70
C PRO A 118 10.11 -3.36 -12.91
N ASN A 119 11.15 -3.82 -13.61
CA ASN A 119 12.20 -4.71 -13.07
C ASN A 119 11.66 -6.06 -12.56
N ASN A 120 10.55 -6.54 -13.13
CA ASN A 120 9.92 -7.83 -12.79
C ASN A 120 9.48 -7.94 -11.32
N VAL A 121 9.24 -6.80 -10.67
CA VAL A 121 8.73 -6.77 -9.30
C VAL A 121 7.25 -7.13 -9.29
N VAL A 122 6.86 -8.05 -8.42
CA VAL A 122 5.44 -8.43 -8.26
C VAL A 122 4.70 -7.37 -7.44
N GLY A 123 3.62 -6.85 -8.00
CA GLY A 123 2.69 -5.94 -7.33
C GLY A 123 1.31 -6.55 -7.14
N TYR A 124 0.55 -5.94 -6.23
CA TYR A 124 -0.79 -6.38 -5.85
C TYR A 124 -1.76 -5.22 -5.97
N THR A 125 -2.91 -5.43 -6.59
CA THR A 125 -3.92 -4.38 -6.75
C THR A 125 -5.34 -4.90 -6.61
N ARG A 126 -6.25 -4.01 -6.22
CA ARG A 126 -7.70 -4.22 -6.27
C ARG A 126 -8.35 -3.48 -7.44
N ASP A 127 -7.60 -2.64 -8.15
CA ASP A 127 -8.10 -2.00 -9.36
C ASP A 127 -8.10 -3.04 -10.48
N GLY A 128 -9.29 -3.55 -10.83
CA GLY A 128 -9.45 -4.52 -11.91
C GLY A 128 -9.82 -3.88 -13.24
N ARG A 129 -9.59 -2.58 -13.43
CA ARG A 129 -9.74 -1.93 -14.73
C ARG A 129 -8.56 -2.27 -15.62
N PHE A 130 -8.77 -3.19 -16.55
CA PHE A 130 -7.74 -3.65 -17.47
C PHE A 130 -8.04 -3.25 -18.91
N ARG A 131 -7.03 -3.41 -19.75
CA ARG A 131 -7.14 -3.25 -21.20
C ARG A 131 -6.12 -4.14 -21.87
N ARG A 132 -6.30 -4.38 -23.16
CA ARG A 132 -5.25 -4.93 -24.00
C ARG A 132 -4.27 -3.83 -24.42
N ASP A 133 -2.98 -4.13 -24.44
CA ASP A 133 -1.96 -3.27 -25.05
C ASP A 133 -1.67 -3.66 -26.51
N PHE A 134 -0.72 -2.96 -27.15
CA PHE A 134 -0.37 -3.20 -28.56
C PHE A 134 0.36 -4.52 -28.79
N GLU A 135 0.89 -5.16 -27.73
CA GLU A 135 1.57 -6.45 -27.77
C GLU A 135 0.58 -7.60 -27.45
N GLY A 136 -0.72 -7.31 -27.35
CA GLY A 136 -1.74 -8.30 -27.03
C GLY A 136 -1.83 -8.65 -25.55
N ARG A 137 -1.09 -7.97 -24.66
CA ARG A 137 -1.07 -8.32 -23.24
C ARG A 137 -2.23 -7.67 -22.50
N LEU A 138 -2.75 -8.36 -21.50
CA LEU A 138 -3.66 -7.76 -20.53
C LEU A 138 -2.85 -6.89 -19.57
N VAL A 139 -3.16 -5.60 -19.53
CA VAL A 139 -2.46 -4.60 -18.71
C VAL A 139 -3.43 -3.77 -17.89
N THR A 140 -2.95 -3.24 -16.76
CA THR A 140 -3.69 -2.26 -15.97
C THR A 140 -3.90 -0.96 -16.75
N ILE A 141 -5.07 -0.33 -16.60
CA ILE A 141 -5.25 1.05 -17.09
C ILE A 141 -4.30 2.00 -16.32
N SER A 142 -4.15 1.78 -15.01
CA SER A 142 -3.22 2.53 -14.17
C SER A 142 -1.78 2.05 -14.39
N GLY A 143 -1.04 2.74 -15.26
CA GLY A 143 0.40 2.54 -15.42
C GLY A 143 0.83 1.48 -16.44
N ASN A 144 -0.12 0.85 -17.15
CA ASN A 144 0.18 -0.14 -18.19
C ASN A 144 1.00 -1.34 -17.69
N PHE A 145 0.74 -1.79 -16.46
CA PHE A 145 1.44 -2.91 -15.86
C PHE A 145 0.82 -4.23 -16.33
N PRO A 146 1.61 -5.20 -16.81
CA PRO A 146 1.09 -6.52 -17.16
C PRO A 146 0.38 -7.20 -16.00
N VAL A 147 -0.80 -7.76 -16.29
CA VAL A 147 -1.54 -8.60 -15.35
C VAL A 147 -0.97 -10.01 -15.40
N LEU A 148 -0.72 -10.58 -14.22
CA LEU A 148 -0.20 -11.93 -14.12
C LEU A 148 -1.35 -12.93 -14.03
N GLY A 149 -1.23 -13.98 -14.84
CA GLY A 149 -1.99 -15.20 -14.75
C GLY A 149 -1.20 -16.31 -14.06
N VAL A 150 -1.78 -17.51 -14.02
CA VAL A 150 -1.14 -18.69 -13.42
C VAL A 150 0.11 -19.08 -14.22
N ASN A 151 0.12 -18.84 -15.54
CA ASN A 151 1.20 -19.24 -16.45
C ASN A 151 2.19 -18.11 -16.81
N GLY A 152 2.06 -16.92 -16.21
CA GLY A 152 2.94 -15.78 -16.48
C GLY A 152 2.17 -14.51 -16.76
N ILE A 153 2.67 -13.67 -17.67
CA ILE A 153 1.90 -12.53 -18.17
C ILE A 153 0.76 -13.06 -19.04
N ILE A 154 -0.44 -12.51 -18.87
CA ILE A 154 -1.59 -12.89 -19.67
C ILE A 154 -1.48 -12.24 -21.05
N GLU A 155 -1.36 -13.07 -22.07
CA GLU A 155 -1.38 -12.70 -23.48
C GLU A 155 -2.75 -13.08 -24.07
N LEU A 156 -3.27 -12.20 -24.91
CA LEU A 156 -4.57 -12.34 -25.56
C LEU A 156 -4.35 -12.23 -27.07
N GLU A 157 -4.37 -13.38 -27.73
CA GLU A 157 -3.91 -13.53 -29.12
C GLU A 157 -4.92 -13.01 -30.15
N ASN A 158 -6.22 -13.04 -29.84
CA ASN A 158 -7.30 -12.78 -30.80
C ASN A 158 -7.99 -11.45 -30.48
N ASP A 159 -8.27 -10.55 -31.41
CA ASP A 159 -8.99 -9.28 -31.09
C ASP A 159 -10.51 -9.50 -30.91
N LEU A 160 -10.88 -10.39 -29.98
CA LEU A 160 -12.24 -10.83 -29.70
C LEU A 160 -12.71 -10.38 -28.32
N ASP A 161 -14.02 -10.58 -28.07
CA ASP A 161 -14.60 -10.30 -26.76
C ASP A 161 -14.05 -11.26 -25.69
N ILE A 162 -13.57 -10.67 -24.60
CA ILE A 162 -13.08 -11.41 -23.43
C ILE A 162 -14.25 -11.84 -22.56
N SER A 163 -14.24 -13.10 -22.12
CA SER A 163 -15.11 -13.58 -21.04
C SER A 163 -14.29 -14.17 -19.90
N VAL A 164 -14.73 -13.96 -18.66
CA VAL A 164 -14.03 -14.46 -17.47
C VAL A 164 -14.98 -15.23 -16.57
N SER A 165 -14.57 -16.46 -16.24
CA SER A 165 -15.27 -17.31 -15.29
C SER A 165 -15.14 -16.80 -13.85
N ARG A 166 -16.03 -17.26 -12.96
CA ARG A 166 -15.99 -16.87 -11.53
C ARG A 166 -14.67 -17.21 -10.82
N LEU A 167 -13.95 -18.22 -11.29
CA LEU A 167 -12.64 -18.61 -10.74
C LEU A 167 -11.46 -17.85 -11.39
N GLY A 168 -11.74 -16.91 -12.29
CA GLY A 168 -10.73 -16.09 -12.97
C GLY A 168 -10.16 -16.67 -14.25
N GLY A 169 -10.64 -17.83 -14.72
CA GLY A 169 -10.29 -18.35 -16.04
C GLY A 169 -10.78 -17.39 -17.14
N ILE A 170 -9.85 -16.90 -17.95
CA ILE A 170 -10.03 -15.94 -19.04
C ILE A 170 -10.13 -16.69 -20.37
N TYR A 171 -11.11 -16.29 -21.18
CA TYR A 171 -11.32 -16.79 -22.52
C TYR A 171 -11.32 -15.63 -23.50
N ASP A 172 -10.63 -15.81 -24.62
CA ASP A 172 -10.57 -14.88 -25.74
C ASP A 172 -11.47 -15.42 -26.86
N GLY A 173 -12.71 -14.94 -26.94
CA GLY A 173 -13.78 -15.62 -27.66
C GLY A 173 -14.14 -16.97 -27.00
N SER A 174 -13.93 -18.07 -27.72
CA SER A 174 -14.18 -19.44 -27.22
C SER A 174 -12.92 -20.15 -26.72
N GLU A 175 -11.74 -19.56 -26.93
CA GLU A 175 -10.46 -20.18 -26.59
C GLU A 175 -10.05 -19.79 -25.19
N TYR A 176 -9.56 -20.76 -24.42
CA TYR A 176 -9.00 -20.49 -23.09
C TYR A 176 -7.62 -19.85 -23.24
N ALA A 177 -7.43 -18.67 -22.66
CA ALA A 177 -6.16 -17.95 -22.70
C ALA A 177 -5.30 -18.26 -21.47
N ASP A 178 -5.78 -17.90 -20.27
CA ASP A 178 -5.11 -18.19 -19.00
C ASP A 178 -6.09 -18.03 -17.82
N GLN A 179 -5.63 -18.16 -16.58
CA GLN A 179 -6.39 -17.84 -15.37
C GLN A 179 -5.72 -16.69 -14.61
N LEU A 180 -6.51 -15.69 -14.21
CA LEU A 180 -6.05 -14.58 -13.36
C LEU A 180 -5.35 -15.10 -12.10
N LYS A 181 -4.13 -14.63 -11.86
CA LYS A 181 -3.43 -14.93 -10.61
C LYS A 181 -3.94 -14.04 -9.51
N ILE A 182 -4.84 -14.59 -8.69
CA ILE A 182 -5.32 -13.93 -7.48
C ILE A 182 -4.50 -14.40 -6.29
N THR A 183 -3.84 -13.45 -5.62
CA THR A 183 -3.09 -13.74 -4.40
C THR A 183 -3.99 -13.45 -3.20
N VAL A 184 -4.23 -14.45 -2.36
CA VAL A 184 -5.01 -14.29 -1.13
C VAL A 184 -4.06 -14.39 0.06
N PHE A 185 -3.92 -13.34 0.86
CA PHE A 185 -3.06 -13.38 2.04
C PHE A 185 -3.77 -14.03 3.23
N LYS A 186 -3.01 -14.73 4.07
CA LYS A 186 -3.58 -15.49 5.19
C LYS A 186 -3.93 -14.60 6.39
N HIS A 187 -3.02 -13.71 6.78
CA HIS A 187 -3.14 -12.91 8.01
C HIS A 187 -3.06 -11.40 7.76
N PHE A 188 -4.03 -10.64 8.31
CA PHE A 188 -4.03 -9.17 8.22
C PHE A 188 -2.86 -8.51 8.97
N GLU A 189 -2.33 -9.17 9.99
CA GLU A 189 -1.17 -8.69 10.74
C GLU A 189 0.07 -8.65 9.83
N ASP A 190 0.32 -9.72 9.10
CA ASP A 190 1.43 -9.80 8.14
C ASP A 190 1.27 -8.80 7.00
N MET A 191 0.04 -8.65 6.48
CA MET A 191 -0.26 -7.61 5.48
C MET A 191 0.08 -6.21 6.01
N ASN A 192 -0.32 -5.85 7.23
CA ASN A 192 0.01 -4.54 7.80
C ASN A 192 1.52 -4.34 8.04
N LYS A 193 2.29 -5.41 8.24
CA LYS A 193 3.73 -5.36 8.46
C LYS A 193 4.56 -5.36 7.18
N HIS A 194 4.06 -6.01 6.12
CA HIS A 194 4.88 -6.35 4.96
C HIS A 194 4.27 -5.96 3.62
N LEU A 195 2.98 -5.64 3.55
CA LEU A 195 2.31 -5.18 2.33
C LEU A 195 2.27 -3.65 2.31
N HIS A 196 3.28 -3.05 1.68
CA HIS A 196 3.45 -1.61 1.59
C HIS A 196 2.72 -1.02 0.40
N SER A 197 2.04 0.10 0.61
CA SER A 197 1.35 0.83 -0.45
C SER A 197 2.33 1.68 -1.26
N LEU A 198 2.19 1.65 -2.59
CA LEU A 198 2.78 2.63 -3.50
C LEU A 198 1.84 3.82 -3.75
N SER A 199 0.54 3.55 -3.94
CA SER A 199 -0.47 4.55 -4.32
C SER A 199 -1.82 4.42 -3.59
N GLY A 200 -1.96 3.43 -2.73
CA GLY A 200 -3.21 3.04 -2.05
C GLY A 200 -4.06 2.10 -2.89
N ALA A 201 -3.86 2.05 -4.21
CA ALA A 201 -4.45 1.07 -5.10
C ALA A 201 -3.47 -0.04 -5.51
N ILE A 202 -2.15 0.24 -5.44
CA ILE A 202 -1.08 -0.72 -5.73
C ILE A 202 -0.23 -0.92 -4.47
N PHE A 203 0.09 -2.18 -4.20
CA PHE A 203 0.85 -2.64 -3.05
C PHE A 203 2.03 -3.53 -3.46
N LEU A 204 3.06 -3.54 -2.62
CA LEU A 204 4.28 -4.33 -2.75
C LEU A 204 4.57 -5.09 -1.46
N LEU A 205 5.10 -6.31 -1.58
CA LEU A 205 5.63 -7.03 -0.43
C LEU A 205 7.09 -6.60 -0.17
N THR A 206 7.39 -6.24 1.07
CA THR A 206 8.77 -6.07 1.54
C THR A 206 9.42 -7.40 1.92
N LYS A 207 8.58 -8.39 2.20
CA LYS A 207 8.96 -9.75 2.58
C LYS A 207 7.83 -10.69 2.17
N GLU A 208 8.16 -11.88 1.72
CA GLU A 208 7.17 -12.93 1.48
C GLU A 208 6.41 -13.28 2.76
N ILE A 209 5.10 -13.44 2.64
CA ILE A 209 4.17 -13.78 3.71
C ILE A 209 3.26 -14.92 3.27
N GLU A 210 2.63 -15.60 4.23
CA GLU A 210 1.79 -16.75 3.93
C GLU A 210 0.55 -16.37 3.10
N VAL A 211 0.30 -17.17 2.06
CA VAL A 211 -0.87 -17.08 1.20
C VAL A 211 -1.83 -18.24 1.48
N ASP A 212 -3.12 -17.99 1.28
CA ASP A 212 -4.19 -18.95 1.42
C ASP A 212 -4.58 -19.50 0.04
N ASN A 213 -4.51 -20.82 -0.11
CA ASN A 213 -4.80 -21.53 -1.35
C ASN A 213 -6.10 -22.35 -1.25
N ALA A 214 -6.92 -22.13 -0.23
CA ALA A 214 -8.20 -22.82 -0.12
C ALA A 214 -9.09 -22.53 -1.35
N PRO A 215 -9.90 -23.50 -1.80
CA PRO A 215 -10.80 -23.29 -2.91
C PRO A 215 -11.91 -22.30 -2.54
N ASN A 216 -12.46 -21.61 -3.55
CA ASN A 216 -13.64 -20.75 -3.42
C ASN A 216 -13.50 -19.59 -2.41
N LEU A 217 -12.27 -19.08 -2.19
CA LEU A 217 -12.02 -17.92 -1.32
C LEU A 217 -12.54 -16.60 -1.90
N TYR A 218 -12.74 -16.54 -3.21
CA TYR A 218 -13.19 -15.35 -3.93
C TYR A 218 -14.01 -15.75 -5.15
N SER A 219 -14.72 -14.78 -5.72
CA SER A 219 -15.35 -14.88 -7.05
C SER A 219 -14.99 -13.65 -7.87
N ILE A 220 -14.68 -13.83 -9.14
CA ILE A 220 -14.50 -12.72 -10.08
C ILE A 220 -15.86 -12.29 -10.66
N MET A 221 -16.11 -10.99 -10.65
CA MET A 221 -17.26 -10.35 -11.29
C MET A 221 -16.76 -9.51 -12.47
N GLN A 222 -17.07 -9.96 -13.68
CA GLN A 222 -16.78 -9.24 -14.91
C GLN A 222 -17.80 -8.12 -15.15
N GLY A 223 -17.37 -6.97 -15.66
CA GLY A 223 -18.19 -5.78 -15.84
C GLY A 223 -18.34 -4.93 -14.58
N PHE A 224 -17.53 -5.19 -13.54
CA PHE A 224 -17.58 -4.50 -12.26
C PHE A 224 -16.20 -4.01 -11.84
N ILE A 225 -16.16 -2.95 -11.04
CA ILE A 225 -14.95 -2.49 -10.35
C ILE A 225 -15.21 -2.36 -8.85
N THR A 226 -14.16 -2.52 -8.04
CA THR A 226 -14.22 -2.21 -6.61
C THR A 226 -14.07 -0.70 -6.42
N GLN A 227 -15.00 -0.04 -5.74
CA GLN A 227 -14.84 1.38 -5.38
C GLN A 227 -13.74 1.58 -4.32
N SER A 228 -13.33 2.85 -4.16
CA SER A 228 -12.51 3.27 -3.02
C SER A 228 -13.22 2.98 -1.70
N ASN A 229 -12.51 2.50 -0.69
CA ASN A 229 -13.07 2.37 0.66
C ASN A 229 -12.89 3.63 1.52
N SER A 230 -12.41 4.71 0.91
CA SER A 230 -12.23 6.01 1.57
C SER A 230 -13.53 6.81 1.62
N TYR A 231 -13.54 7.85 2.44
CA TYR A 231 -14.67 8.75 2.64
C TYR A 231 -14.16 10.17 2.84
N GLU A 232 -14.98 11.17 2.58
CA GLU A 232 -14.58 12.56 2.83
C GLU A 232 -14.33 12.78 4.33
N SER A 233 -13.08 13.08 4.68
CA SER A 233 -12.68 13.38 6.04
C SER A 233 -12.75 14.88 6.32
N HIS A 234 -13.47 15.25 7.38
CA HIS A 234 -13.66 16.64 7.80
C HIS A 234 -12.60 17.11 8.80
N ASP A 235 -11.68 16.22 9.21
CA ASP A 235 -10.64 16.49 10.20
C ASP A 235 -9.40 17.22 9.62
N SER A 236 -9.28 17.29 8.29
CA SER A 236 -8.12 17.86 7.58
C SER A 236 -7.81 19.30 8.00
N LYS A 237 -8.82 20.15 8.17
CA LYS A 237 -8.64 21.56 8.60
C LYS A 237 -8.03 21.67 10.00
N TYR A 238 -8.46 20.81 10.93
CA TYR A 238 -7.91 20.79 12.29
C TYR A 238 -6.45 20.34 12.28
N TYR A 239 -6.13 19.25 11.57
CA TYR A 239 -4.76 18.76 11.47
C TYR A 239 -3.84 19.70 10.70
N GLN A 240 -4.34 20.44 9.72
CA GLN A 240 -3.59 21.50 9.04
C GLN A 240 -3.22 22.63 10.02
N ALA A 241 -4.17 23.09 10.83
CA ALA A 241 -3.92 24.12 11.84
C ALA A 241 -2.91 23.63 12.90
N TYR A 242 -3.10 22.42 13.42
CA TYR A 242 -2.20 21.84 14.42
C TYR A 242 -0.79 21.60 13.87
N HIS A 243 -0.65 21.10 12.64
CA HIS A 243 0.64 20.97 11.99
C HIS A 243 1.32 22.32 11.80
N SER A 244 0.59 23.34 11.35
CA SER A 244 1.15 24.69 11.14
C SER A 244 1.65 25.32 12.44
N ILE A 245 0.85 25.24 13.52
CA ILE A 245 1.22 25.79 14.83
C ILE A 245 2.42 25.05 15.42
N SER A 246 2.41 23.72 15.40
CA SER A 246 3.53 22.92 15.93
C SER A 246 4.83 23.17 15.16
N GLN A 247 4.77 23.32 13.84
CA GLN A 247 5.92 23.69 13.02
C GLN A 247 6.46 25.09 13.34
N GLN A 248 5.58 26.08 13.51
CA GLN A 248 5.98 27.44 13.91
C GLN A 248 6.64 27.47 15.29
N THR A 249 6.09 26.74 16.25
CA THR A 249 6.67 26.60 17.59
C THR A 249 8.04 25.94 17.52
N LEU A 250 8.18 24.85 16.76
CA LEU A 250 9.46 24.16 16.56
C LEU A 250 10.54 25.10 16.02
N TYR A 251 10.24 25.86 14.97
CA TYR A 251 11.19 26.82 14.42
C TYR A 251 11.55 27.92 15.40
N SER A 252 10.58 28.42 16.15
CA SER A 252 10.82 29.47 17.17
C SER A 252 11.74 28.98 18.28
N MET A 253 11.60 27.72 18.73
CA MET A 253 12.48 27.11 19.71
C MET A 253 13.91 26.96 19.17
N ILE A 254 14.06 26.44 17.95
CA ILE A 254 15.37 26.26 17.31
C ILE A 254 16.06 27.62 17.08
N ASP A 255 15.34 28.63 16.62
CA ASP A 255 15.90 29.97 16.38
C ASP A 255 16.36 30.64 17.68
N ASN A 256 15.58 30.52 18.75
CA ASN A 256 15.97 31.03 20.07
C ASN A 256 17.18 30.30 20.64
N GLN A 257 17.27 28.97 20.49
CA GLN A 257 18.45 28.20 20.88
C GLN A 257 19.70 28.66 20.13
N LYS A 258 19.60 28.90 18.81
CA LYS A 258 20.71 29.44 18.00
C LYS A 258 21.16 30.82 18.48
N LYS A 259 20.21 31.72 18.77
CA LYS A 259 20.51 33.06 19.29
C LYS A 259 21.25 32.99 20.63
N LEU A 260 20.76 32.17 21.57
CA LEU A 260 21.41 31.98 22.87
C LEU A 260 22.82 31.41 22.71
N PHE A 261 23.00 30.41 21.85
CA PHE A 261 24.33 29.83 21.59
C PHE A 261 25.32 30.88 21.06
N ASN A 262 24.88 31.70 20.08
CA ASN A 262 25.71 32.77 19.52
C ASN A 262 26.01 33.90 20.52
N MET A 263 25.14 34.11 21.50
CA MET A 263 25.36 35.09 22.58
C MET A 263 26.39 34.61 23.62
N VAL A 264 26.43 33.31 23.90
CA VAL A 264 27.37 32.71 24.88
C VAL A 264 28.74 32.42 24.28
N GLY A 265 28.84 32.28 22.95
CA GLY A 265 30.10 32.04 22.23
C GLY A 265 30.94 33.29 21.93
N ASN A 266 30.44 34.49 22.28
CA ASN A 266 31.16 35.77 22.24
C ASN A 266 31.48 36.23 23.67
#